data_AF-A0A1G1ILC6-F1
#
_entry.id   AF-A0A1G1ILC6-F1
#
_cell.length_a   1.000
_cell.length_b   1.000
_cell.length_c   1.000
_cell.angle_alpha   90.00
_cell.angle_beta   90.00
_cell.angle_gamma   90.00
#
_symmetry.space_group_name_H-M   'P 1'
#
loop_
_entity.id
_entity.type
_entity.pdbx_description
1 polymer ?
#
loop_
_entity_poly.entity_id
_entity_poly.type
_entity_poly.pdbx_seq_one_letter_code
_entity_poly.pdbx_strand_id
1 'polypeptide(L)'
;MKKTRAVKKQKKICGTAYELLSMMTIISCLAIERHFTSHAKTRSTILDICAEKDNPGDLRGAFSHNKDLRILARNFGTFIRVAKKVAREV
;
A
#
# COMPACT_ATOMS: atom_id res chain seq x y z
N MET A 1 -12.53 -29.24 16.36
CA MET A 1 -12.94 -28.15 15.44
C MET A 1 -11.96 -26.96 15.30
N LYS A 2 -10.73 -26.98 15.86
CA LYS A 2 -9.84 -25.78 15.84
C LYS A 2 -9.03 -25.55 14.55
N LYS A 3 -8.69 -26.60 13.78
CA LYS A 3 -7.80 -26.49 12.60
C LYS A 3 -8.40 -25.69 11.43
N THR A 4 -9.69 -25.84 11.15
CA THR A 4 -10.34 -25.20 9.99
C THR A 4 -10.44 -23.68 10.12
N ARG A 5 -10.62 -23.15 11.34
CA ARG A 5 -10.63 -21.70 11.61
C ARG A 5 -9.25 -21.07 11.42
N ALA A 6 -8.19 -21.77 11.83
CA ALA A 6 -6.81 -21.28 11.64
C ALA A 6 -6.45 -21.12 10.16
N VAL A 7 -6.80 -22.12 9.33
CA VAL A 7 -6.56 -22.08 7.86
C VAL A 7 -7.31 -20.92 7.20
N LYS A 8 -8.59 -20.69 7.56
CA LYS A 8 -9.36 -19.55 7.04
C LYS A 8 -8.74 -18.19 7.43
N LYS A 9 -8.27 -18.05 8.68
CA LYS A 9 -7.59 -16.85 9.16
C LYS A 9 -6.26 -16.61 8.40
N GLN A 10 -5.48 -17.66 8.15
CA GLN A 10 -4.24 -17.58 7.40
C GLN A 10 -4.47 -17.17 5.94
N LYS A 11 -5.48 -17.74 5.26
CA LYS A 11 -5.87 -17.31 3.91
C LYS A 11 -6.27 -15.84 3.84
N LYS A 12 -7.02 -15.34 4.84
CA LYS A 12 -7.39 -13.92 4.94
C LYS A 12 -6.15 -13.02 5.08
N ILE A 13 -5.22 -13.38 5.96
CA ILE A 13 -3.95 -12.63 6.14
C ILE A 13 -3.14 -12.61 4.85
N CYS A 14 -3.05 -13.75 4.16
CA CYS A 14 -2.36 -13.86 2.88
C CYS A 14 -2.99 -12.92 1.84
N GLY A 15 -4.32 -12.93 1.70
CA GLY A 15 -5.05 -12.01 0.82
C GLY A 15 -4.76 -10.54 1.12
N THR A 16 -4.86 -10.13 2.39
CA THR A 16 -4.58 -8.74 2.78
C THR A 16 -3.11 -8.35 2.56
N ALA A 17 -2.17 -9.28 2.75
CA ALA A 17 -0.76 -9.05 2.48
C ALA A 17 -0.50 -8.83 0.98
N TYR A 18 -1.12 -9.63 0.12
CA TYR A 18 -1.09 -9.44 -1.33
C TYR A 18 -1.65 -8.08 -1.71
N GLU A 19 -2.80 -7.68 -1.17
CA GLU A 19 -3.40 -6.36 -1.42
C GLU A 19 -2.45 -5.21 -1.06
N LEU A 20 -1.83 -5.26 0.12
CA LEU A 20 -0.87 -4.23 0.56
C LEU A 20 0.33 -4.14 -0.38
N LEU A 21 0.93 -5.28 -0.73
CA LEU A 21 2.08 -5.31 -1.65
C LEU A 21 1.70 -4.84 -3.05
N SER A 22 0.55 -5.28 -3.57
CA SER A 22 0.04 -4.83 -4.88
C SER A 22 -0.16 -3.32 -4.91
N MET A 23 -0.73 -2.73 -3.86
CA MET A 23 -0.86 -1.26 -3.76
C MET A 23 0.51 -0.58 -3.80
N MET A 24 1.47 -1.04 -2.98
CA MET A 24 2.82 -0.47 -2.95
C MET A 24 3.53 -0.55 -4.31
N THR A 25 3.42 -1.70 -5.01
CA THR A 25 4.01 -1.87 -6.34
C THR A 25 3.39 -0.92 -7.36
N ILE A 26 2.06 -0.85 -7.44
CA ILE A 26 1.35 0.02 -8.38
C ILE A 26 1.73 1.49 -8.15
N ILE A 27 1.72 1.92 -6.89
CA ILE A 27 2.10 3.29 -6.50
C ILE A 27 3.56 3.60 -6.89
N SER A 28 4.47 2.63 -6.74
CA SER A 28 5.88 2.80 -7.11
C SER A 28 6.03 3.00 -8.62
N CYS A 29 5.38 2.16 -9.43
CA CYS A 29 5.40 2.29 -10.89
C CYS A 29 4.86 3.65 -11.34
N LEU A 30 3.74 4.10 -10.78
CA LEU A 30 3.14 5.40 -11.10
C LEU A 30 4.04 6.57 -10.70
N ALA A 31 4.72 6.49 -9.56
CA ALA A 31 5.64 7.52 -9.11
C ALA A 31 6.85 7.66 -10.06
N ILE A 32 7.42 6.52 -10.47
CA ILE A 32 8.53 6.47 -11.43
C ILE A 32 8.08 7.00 -12.79
N GLU A 33 6.92 6.56 -13.29
CA GLU A 33 6.39 7.00 -14.58
C GLU A 33 6.17 8.51 -14.60
N ARG A 34 5.58 9.09 -13.54
CA ARG A 34 5.39 10.55 -13.41
C ARG A 34 6.69 11.34 -13.38
N HIS A 35 7.73 10.79 -12.77
CA HIS A 35 9.04 11.43 -12.74
C HIS A 35 9.62 11.57 -14.16
N PHE A 36 9.56 10.48 -14.95
CA PHE A 36 10.19 10.45 -16.27
C PHE A 36 9.29 10.93 -17.43
N THR A 37 7.97 11.07 -17.23
CA THR A 37 7.05 11.45 -18.32
C THR A 37 6.19 12.67 -17.97
N SER A 38 6.37 13.75 -18.76
CA SER A 38 5.65 15.02 -18.59
C SER A 38 4.12 14.86 -18.68
N HIS A 39 3.63 14.00 -19.57
CA HIS A 39 2.19 13.75 -19.77
C HIS A 39 1.52 12.98 -18.62
N ALA A 40 2.27 12.25 -17.78
CA ALA A 40 1.72 11.56 -16.63
C ALA A 40 1.46 12.50 -15.44
N LYS A 41 2.00 13.73 -15.46
CA LYS A 41 1.80 14.74 -14.42
C LYS A 41 0.36 15.28 -14.36
N THR A 42 -0.40 15.22 -15.46
CA THR A 42 -1.76 15.77 -15.57
C THR A 42 -2.88 14.77 -15.34
N ARG A 43 -2.61 13.46 -15.36
CA ARG A 43 -3.62 12.43 -15.05
C ARG A 43 -3.77 12.28 -13.54
N SER A 44 -5.00 12.37 -13.01
CA SER A 44 -5.30 11.91 -11.65
C SER A 44 -5.01 10.41 -11.55
N THR A 45 -4.19 9.99 -10.58
CA THR A 45 -3.79 8.58 -10.41
C THR A 45 -4.15 8.06 -9.02
N ILE A 46 -4.06 6.74 -8.84
CA ILE A 46 -4.16 6.08 -7.53
C ILE A 46 -3.23 6.73 -6.49
N LEU A 47 -2.10 7.31 -6.89
CA LEU A 47 -1.21 8.06 -6.00
C LEU A 47 -1.89 9.28 -5.36
N ASP A 48 -2.78 9.96 -6.10
CA ASP A 48 -3.55 11.11 -5.61
C ASP A 48 -4.77 10.68 -4.78
N ILE A 49 -5.35 9.51 -5.06
CA ILE A 49 -6.46 8.97 -4.24
C ILE A 49 -5.93 8.48 -2.88
N CYS A 50 -4.78 7.80 -2.88
CA CYS A 50 -4.08 7.39 -1.66
C CYS A 50 -3.47 8.58 -0.91
N ALA A 51 -3.38 9.76 -1.54
CA ALA A 51 -2.91 10.99 -0.93
C ALA A 51 -3.94 11.65 -0.02
N GLU A 52 -5.22 11.61 -0.41
CA GLU A 52 -6.33 12.32 0.22
C GLU A 52 -6.98 11.51 1.32
N LYS A 53 -7.00 10.18 1.16
CA LYS A 53 -7.42 9.29 2.23
C LYS A 53 -6.24 9.03 3.14
N ASP A 54 -6.22 9.71 4.28
CA ASP A 54 -5.58 9.21 5.49
C ASP A 54 -6.15 7.82 5.80
N ASN A 55 -5.59 6.77 5.21
CA ASN A 55 -5.89 5.43 5.66
C ASN A 55 -4.70 4.51 5.44
N PRO A 56 -4.36 3.72 6.48
CA PRO A 56 -5.28 2.67 6.87
C PRO A 56 -5.37 2.50 8.40
N GLY A 57 -6.42 3.03 9.01
CA GLY A 57 -6.86 2.60 10.34
C GLY A 57 -7.12 1.09 10.39
N ASP A 58 -7.54 0.50 9.27
CA ASP A 58 -8.00 -0.89 9.20
C ASP A 58 -6.88 -1.93 8.93
N LEU A 59 -5.83 -1.57 8.17
CA LEU A 59 -4.71 -2.49 7.89
C LEU A 59 -3.85 -2.75 9.13
N ARG A 60 -3.80 -1.82 10.09
CA ARG A 60 -3.05 -2.01 11.35
C ARG A 60 -3.58 -3.16 12.18
N GLY A 61 -4.90 -3.36 12.21
CA GLY A 61 -5.55 -4.47 12.92
C GLY A 61 -5.37 -5.81 12.20
N ALA A 62 -5.43 -5.79 10.86
CA ALA A 62 -5.36 -7.00 10.02
C ALA A 62 -4.02 -7.76 10.17
N PHE A 63 -2.92 -7.05 10.41
CA PHE A 63 -1.59 -7.65 10.52
C PHE A 63 -1.03 -7.74 11.94
N SER A 64 -1.86 -7.60 12.98
CA SER A 64 -1.41 -7.64 14.38
C SER A 64 -0.56 -8.87 14.73
N HIS A 65 -0.77 -9.99 14.02
CA HIS A 65 -0.10 -11.28 14.20
C HIS A 65 1.17 -11.48 13.35
N ASN A 66 1.50 -10.61 12.39
CA ASN A 66 2.71 -10.71 11.56
C ASN A 66 3.53 -9.43 11.70
N LYS A 67 4.74 -9.54 12.26
CA LYS A 67 5.59 -8.39 12.60
C LYS A 67 5.93 -7.55 11.37
N ASP A 68 6.33 -8.19 10.28
CA ASP A 68 6.86 -7.49 9.10
C ASP A 68 5.73 -6.80 8.31
N LEU A 69 4.61 -7.50 8.10
CA LEU A 69 3.43 -6.90 7.47
C LEU A 69 2.84 -5.76 8.31
N ARG A 70 2.90 -5.88 9.64
CA ARG A 70 2.50 -4.79 10.54
C ARG A 70 3.42 -3.58 10.41
N ILE A 71 4.72 -3.77 10.24
CA ILE A 71 5.67 -2.68 9.98
C ILE A 71 5.33 -2.01 8.65
N LEU A 72 5.11 -2.77 7.59
CA LEU A 72 4.72 -2.23 6.28
C LEU A 72 3.41 -1.43 6.37
N ALA A 73 2.36 -1.99 6.95
CA ALA A 73 1.07 -1.32 7.10
C ALA A 73 1.16 -0.05 7.97
N ARG A 74 1.96 -0.06 9.04
CA ARG A 74 2.18 1.13 9.88
C ARG A 74 2.91 2.24 9.11
N ASN A 75 3.84 1.87 8.25
CA ASN A 75 4.65 2.80 7.46
C ASN A 75 4.05 3.12 6.09
N PHE A 76 2.88 2.58 5.75
CA PHE A 76 2.26 2.79 4.44
C PHE A 76 2.02 4.27 4.12
N GLY A 77 1.56 5.07 5.10
CA GLY A 77 1.45 6.52 4.93
C GLY A 77 2.78 7.22 4.67
N THR A 78 3.86 6.77 5.32
CA THR A 78 5.23 7.26 5.02
C THR A 78 5.63 6.89 3.60
N PHE A 79 5.36 5.66 3.17
CA PHE A 79 5.61 5.20 1.80
C PHE A 79 4.88 6.08 0.77
N ILE A 80 3.59 6.41 0.96
CA ILE A 80 2.86 7.34 0.07
C ILE A 80 3.56 8.70 -0.02
N ARG A 81 4.01 9.25 1.11
CA ARG A 81 4.74 10.53 1.11
C ARG A 81 6.05 10.46 0.33
N VAL A 82 6.80 9.36 0.45
CA VAL A 82 8.04 9.15 -0.33
C VAL A 82 7.73 9.02 -1.81
N ALA A 83 6.76 8.19 -2.19
CA ALA A 83 6.35 7.99 -3.58
C ALA A 83 5.92 9.33 -4.24
N LYS A 84 5.20 10.19 -3.50
CA LYS A 84 4.86 11.54 -3.98
C LYS A 84 6.08 12.42 -4.25
N LYS A 85 7.11 12.37 -3.39
CA LYS A 85 8.33 13.15 -3.59
C LYS A 85 9.04 12.70 -4.86
N VAL A 86 9.21 11.39 -5.03
CA VAL A 86 9.78 10.79 -6.25
C VAL A 86 8.98 11.22 -7.49
N ALA A 87 7.65 11.20 -7.42
CA ALA A 87 6.78 11.62 -8.53
C ALA A 87 6.83 13.12 -8.86
N ARG A 88 7.32 13.97 -7.94
CA ARG A 88 7.30 15.45 -8.04
C ARG A 88 8.67 16.09 -8.24
N GLU A 89 9.76 15.41 -7.91
CA GLU A 89 11.12 15.94 -8.11
C GLU A 89 11.38 16.17 -9.60
N VAL A 90 11.10 17.41 -10.05
CA VAL A 90 11.77 18.17 -11.11
C VAL A 90 11.82 19.62 -10.63
#